data_AF-A0A383AZE6-F1
#
_entry.id   AF-A0A383AZE6-F1
#
_cell.length_a   1.000
_cell.length_b   1.000
_cell.length_c   1.000
_cell.angle_alpha   90.00
_cell.angle_beta   90.00
_cell.angle_gamma   90.00
#
_symmetry.space_group_name_H-M   'P 1'
#
loop_
_entity.id
_entity.type
_entity.pdbx_description
1 polymer ?
#
loop_
_entity_poly.entity_id
_entity_poly.type
_entity_poly.pdbx_seq_one_letter_code
_entity_poly.pdbx_strand_id
1 'polypeptide(L)'
;ETIHHDLRHPISTAILGAFDAFFTAPPYTMEGLELFVSRGVSAFRPEVGKLGFVSFGRKSPGDAVEVGRILASLGLGAVEVIPEFNRYEGAQLLAGSSQMIRVVFSGDITIGDDTYDGPLYTRDKRKQSRG
;
A
#
# COMPACT_ATOMS: atom_id res chain seq x y z
N GLU A 1 14.36 -7.90 -13.24
CA GLU A 1 14.88 -6.54 -13.44
C GLU A 1 14.62 -5.71 -12.19
N THR A 2 15.42 -4.68 -11.92
CA THR A 2 15.17 -3.72 -10.83
C THR A 2 15.30 -2.30 -11.39
N ILE A 3 14.40 -1.41 -10.97
CA ILE A 3 14.35 -0.03 -11.43
C ILE A 3 14.34 0.88 -10.20
N HIS A 4 15.22 1.88 -10.18
CA HIS A 4 15.17 2.91 -9.15
C HIS A 4 14.03 3.88 -9.46
N HIS A 5 13.01 3.94 -8.59
CA HIS A 5 11.80 4.73 -8.81
C HIS A 5 11.28 5.33 -7.49
N ASP A 6 10.90 6.61 -7.53
CA ASP A 6 10.13 7.23 -6.42
C ASP A 6 8.63 7.06 -6.71
N LEU A 7 7.95 6.28 -5.87
CA LEU A 7 6.53 5.96 -6.02
C LEU A 7 5.59 7.16 -5.83
N ARG A 8 6.10 8.33 -5.42
CA ARG A 8 5.36 9.59 -5.57
C ARG A 8 4.94 9.81 -7.01
N HIS A 9 5.81 9.48 -7.95
CA HIS A 9 5.53 9.54 -9.37
C HIS A 9 4.82 8.25 -9.84
N PRO A 10 3.99 8.33 -10.90
CA PRO A 10 3.40 7.16 -11.53
C PRO A 10 4.46 6.12 -11.91
N ILE A 11 4.07 4.84 -11.90
CA ILE A 11 4.96 3.78 -12.37
C ILE A 11 5.16 3.87 -13.87
N SER A 12 6.31 3.39 -14.35
CA SER A 12 6.64 3.36 -15.78
C SER A 12 5.58 2.62 -16.59
N THR A 13 5.26 3.13 -17.78
CA THR A 13 4.35 2.49 -18.74
C THR A 13 4.81 1.08 -19.14
N ALA A 14 6.12 0.78 -19.01
CA ALA A 14 6.67 -0.54 -19.27
C ALA A 14 6.17 -1.64 -18.30
N ILE A 15 5.68 -1.27 -17.11
CA ILE A 15 5.20 -2.21 -16.09
C ILE A 15 3.70 -2.07 -15.81
N LEU A 16 3.02 -1.13 -16.45
CA LEU A 16 1.56 -0.99 -16.37
C LEU A 16 0.89 -2.24 -16.93
N GLY A 17 -0.13 -2.75 -16.25
CA GLY A 17 -0.94 -3.82 -16.81
C GLY A 17 -0.21 -5.17 -17.00
N ALA A 18 0.94 -5.39 -16.38
CA ALA A 18 1.84 -6.50 -16.73
C ALA A 18 1.84 -7.65 -15.73
N PHE A 19 1.42 -7.42 -14.48
CA PHE A 19 1.63 -8.33 -13.35
C PHE A 19 0.35 -8.99 -12.85
N ASP A 20 0.51 -10.18 -12.27
CA ASP A 20 -0.58 -10.92 -11.62
C ASP A 20 -0.58 -10.76 -10.08
N ALA A 21 0.53 -10.27 -9.52
CA ALA A 21 0.67 -10.04 -8.08
C ALA A 21 1.61 -8.87 -7.77
N PHE A 22 1.37 -8.18 -6.64
CA PHE A 22 2.32 -7.23 -6.06
C PHE A 22 2.56 -7.53 -4.57
N PHE A 23 3.72 -7.11 -4.08
CA PHE A 23 4.10 -7.13 -2.67
C PHE A 23 4.55 -5.73 -2.26
N THR A 24 4.09 -5.24 -1.12
CA THR A 24 4.48 -3.92 -0.64
C THR A 24 4.53 -3.86 0.89
N ALA A 25 5.52 -3.13 1.40
CA ALA A 25 5.65 -2.76 2.81
C ALA A 25 5.65 -1.22 2.88
N PRO A 26 4.46 -0.59 2.80
CA PRO A 26 4.37 0.84 2.62
C PRO A 26 4.72 1.60 3.91
N PRO A 27 5.01 2.90 3.81
CA PRO A 27 5.09 3.76 4.98
C PRO A 27 3.82 3.64 5.84
N TYR A 28 3.98 3.62 7.17
CA TYR A 28 2.90 3.33 8.14
C TYR A 28 1.87 4.47 8.34
N THR A 29 1.68 5.31 7.33
CA THR A 29 0.65 6.36 7.23
C THR A 29 -0.47 5.87 6.31
N MET A 30 -1.65 6.48 6.39
CA MET A 30 -2.77 6.11 5.51
C MET A 30 -2.49 6.53 4.07
N GLU A 31 -1.87 7.69 3.89
CA GLU A 31 -1.45 8.19 2.59
C GLU A 31 -0.35 7.33 1.98
N GLY A 32 0.57 6.81 2.80
CA GLY A 32 1.61 5.88 2.36
C GLY A 32 1.04 4.53 1.94
N LEU A 33 0.05 4.01 2.68
CA LEU A 33 -0.69 2.82 2.31
C LEU A 33 -1.39 3.02 0.95
N GLU A 34 -2.19 4.08 0.84
CA GLU A 34 -2.96 4.39 -0.37
C GLU A 34 -2.04 4.56 -1.58
N LEU A 35 -0.99 5.37 -1.47
CA LEU A 35 -0.05 5.61 -2.56
C LEU A 35 0.57 4.30 -3.05
N PHE A 36 1.22 3.55 -2.17
CA PHE A 36 1.97 2.36 -2.58
C PHE A 36 1.05 1.24 -3.10
N VAL A 37 -0.13 1.08 -2.50
CA VAL A 37 -1.10 0.09 -2.98
C VAL A 37 -1.67 0.52 -4.34
N SER A 38 -1.96 1.80 -4.56
CA SER A 38 -2.43 2.30 -5.85
C SER A 38 -1.41 2.01 -6.97
N ARG A 39 -0.11 2.20 -6.71
CA ARG A 39 0.96 1.86 -7.67
C ARG A 39 1.01 0.35 -7.94
N GLY A 40 0.80 -0.48 -6.92
CA GLY A 40 0.66 -1.92 -7.07
C GLY A 40 -0.53 -2.31 -7.97
N VAL A 41 -1.67 -1.66 -7.78
CA VAL A 41 -2.88 -1.87 -8.60
C VAL A 41 -2.67 -1.43 -10.05
N SER A 42 -2.00 -0.30 -10.30
CA SER A 42 -1.66 0.14 -11.66
C SER A 42 -0.81 -0.89 -12.44
N ALA A 43 -0.04 -1.72 -11.74
CA ALA A 43 0.78 -2.76 -12.35
C ALA A 43 -0.01 -4.03 -12.70
N PHE A 44 -1.23 -4.20 -12.17
CA PHE A 44 -2.06 -5.36 -12.46
C PHE A 44 -2.57 -5.35 -13.89
N ARG A 45 -2.53 -6.54 -14.52
CA ARG A 45 -3.37 -6.78 -15.71
C ARG A 45 -4.83 -6.44 -15.38
N PRO A 46 -5.59 -5.88 -16.34
CA PRO A 46 -6.97 -5.45 -16.15
C PRO A 46 -7.93 -6.66 -16.12
N GLU A 47 -7.72 -7.57 -15.18
CA GLU A 47 -8.46 -8.80 -15.00
C GLU A 47 -8.73 -9.01 -13.51
N VAL A 48 -9.89 -9.59 -13.18
CA VAL A 48 -10.24 -9.96 -11.80
C VAL A 48 -9.28 -11.03 -11.27
N GLY A 49 -9.05 -11.04 -9.95
CA GLY A 49 -8.36 -12.14 -9.26
C GLY A 49 -6.87 -11.92 -9.01
N LYS A 50 -6.29 -10.77 -9.42
CA LYS A 50 -4.89 -10.44 -9.12
C LYS A 50 -4.68 -10.25 -7.62
N LEU A 51 -3.49 -10.60 -7.13
CA LEU A 51 -3.23 -10.69 -5.69
C LEU A 51 -2.30 -9.59 -5.20
N GLY A 52 -2.72 -8.90 -4.14
CA GLY A 52 -1.86 -7.96 -3.41
C GLY A 52 -1.47 -8.53 -2.06
N PHE A 53 -0.22 -8.30 -1.66
CA PHE A 53 0.29 -8.66 -0.34
C PHE A 53 0.84 -7.40 0.33
N VAL A 54 0.13 -6.93 1.36
CA VAL A 54 0.41 -5.64 2.02
C VAL A 54 0.88 -5.88 3.44
N SER A 55 2.16 -5.61 3.69
CA SER A 55 2.77 -5.64 5.02
C SER A 55 2.54 -4.31 5.73
N PHE A 56 1.52 -4.23 6.59
CA PHE A 56 1.15 -2.98 7.24
C PHE A 56 1.10 -3.11 8.76
N GLY A 57 1.49 -2.06 9.47
CA GLY A 57 1.60 -2.10 10.93
C GLY A 57 0.24 -2.32 11.59
N ARG A 58 0.22 -2.98 12.74
CA ARG A 58 -1.00 -3.08 13.55
C ARG A 58 -1.41 -1.68 14.00
N LYS A 59 -2.71 -1.42 13.94
CA LYS A 59 -3.31 -0.13 14.25
C LYS A 59 -4.57 -0.30 15.10
N SER A 60 -5.15 0.81 15.57
CA SER A 60 -6.39 0.80 16.34
C SER A 60 -7.57 0.22 15.52
N PRO A 61 -8.70 -0.16 16.15
CA PRO A 61 -9.89 -0.58 15.39
C PRO A 61 -10.36 0.46 14.37
N GLY A 62 -10.25 1.76 14.69
CA GLY A 62 -10.60 2.84 13.76
C GLY A 62 -9.69 2.89 12.54
N ASP A 63 -8.39 2.69 12.74
CA ASP A 63 -7.43 2.60 11.63
C ASP A 63 -7.67 1.35 10.78
N ALA A 64 -8.08 0.22 11.37
CA ALA A 64 -8.40 -0.99 10.61
C ALA A 64 -9.59 -0.77 9.67
N VAL A 65 -10.61 -0.03 10.12
CA VAL A 65 -11.72 0.40 9.28
C VAL A 65 -11.21 1.27 8.12
N GLU A 66 -10.31 2.21 8.41
CA GLU A 66 -9.77 3.11 7.39
C GLU A 66 -8.91 2.38 6.35
N VAL A 67 -8.07 1.44 6.80
CA VAL A 67 -7.33 0.52 5.91
C VAL A 67 -8.30 -0.21 4.98
N GLY A 68 -9.40 -0.74 5.53
CA GLY A 68 -10.43 -1.40 4.73
C GLY A 68 -11.07 -0.47 3.68
N ARG A 69 -11.35 0.79 4.04
CA ARG A 69 -11.87 1.79 3.10
C ARG A 69 -10.90 2.10 1.97
N ILE A 70 -9.62 2.30 2.28
CA ILE A 70 -8.58 2.57 1.28
C ILE A 70 -8.41 1.38 0.34
N LEU A 71 -8.40 0.14 0.86
CA LEU A 71 -8.31 -1.04 0.00
C LEU A 71 -9.54 -1.16 -0.91
N ALA A 72 -10.74 -0.96 -0.36
CA ALA A 72 -11.98 -1.01 -1.12
C ALA A 72 -12.05 0.09 -2.20
N SER A 73 -11.60 1.31 -1.90
CA SER A 73 -11.56 2.42 -2.88
C SER A 73 -10.57 2.15 -4.01
N LEU A 74 -9.60 1.25 -3.82
CA LEU A 74 -8.64 0.80 -4.83
C LEU A 74 -9.06 -0.49 -5.55
N GLY A 75 -10.32 -0.91 -5.40
CA GLY A 75 -10.85 -2.12 -6.06
C GLY A 75 -10.33 -3.43 -5.45
N LEU A 76 -9.90 -3.41 -4.18
CA LEU A 76 -9.29 -4.55 -3.51
C LEU A 76 -10.20 -5.08 -2.39
N GLY A 77 -10.52 -6.37 -2.47
CA GLY A 77 -11.17 -7.10 -1.38
C GLY A 77 -10.13 -7.76 -0.48
N ALA A 78 -10.19 -7.52 0.84
CA ALA A 78 -9.37 -8.26 1.79
C ALA A 78 -9.86 -9.70 1.95
N VAL A 79 -8.98 -10.67 1.70
CA VAL A 79 -9.30 -12.10 1.80
C VAL A 79 -8.69 -12.75 3.05
N GLU A 80 -7.64 -12.14 3.59
CA GLU A 80 -6.97 -12.65 4.79
C GLU A 80 -6.17 -11.54 5.46
N VAL A 81 -6.20 -11.52 6.80
CA VAL A 81 -5.36 -10.64 7.62
C VAL A 81 -4.64 -11.52 8.62
N ILE A 82 -3.33 -11.71 8.41
CA ILE A 82 -2.49 -12.54 9.27
C ILE A 82 -1.73 -11.62 10.24
N PRO A 83 -2.08 -11.62 11.53
CA PRO A 83 -1.44 -10.71 12.47
C PRO A 83 0.02 -11.12 12.75
N GLU A 84 0.89 -10.13 12.99
CA GLU A 84 2.31 -10.36 13.36
C GLU A 84 3.10 -11.25 12.40
N PHE A 85 2.67 -11.31 11.13
CA PHE A 85 3.30 -12.13 10.10
C PHE A 85 4.76 -11.72 9.81
N ASN A 86 5.03 -10.41 9.72
CA ASN A 86 6.40 -9.94 9.50
C ASN A 86 7.03 -9.49 10.83
N ARG A 87 8.28 -9.88 11.05
CA ARG A 87 9.14 -9.38 12.14
C ARG A 87 10.34 -8.66 11.55
N TYR A 88 10.62 -7.47 12.06
CA TYR A 88 11.67 -6.59 11.55
C TYR A 88 12.80 -6.45 12.57
N GLU A 89 14.04 -6.58 12.11
CA GLU A 89 15.22 -6.24 12.90
C GLU A 89 15.39 -4.72 12.94
N GLY A 90 15.68 -4.15 14.12
CA GLY A 90 15.94 -2.72 14.28
C GLY A 90 14.71 -1.79 14.25
N ALA A 91 13.49 -2.29 14.01
CA ALA A 91 12.27 -1.47 13.91
C ALA A 91 11.47 -1.37 15.22
N GLN A 92 12.15 -1.34 16.38
CA GLN A 92 11.51 -1.36 17.71
C GLN A 92 10.53 -0.19 17.94
N LEU A 93 10.79 0.97 17.33
CA LEU A 93 9.90 2.14 17.37
C LEU A 93 8.51 1.90 16.75
N LEU A 94 8.36 0.87 15.92
CA LEU A 94 7.11 0.49 15.24
C LEU A 94 6.60 -0.86 15.74
N ALA A 95 6.90 -1.21 17.00
CA ALA A 95 6.64 -2.51 17.62
C ALA A 95 7.38 -3.72 16.99
N GLY A 96 8.23 -3.49 15.97
CA GLY A 96 9.07 -4.52 15.37
C GLY A 96 8.32 -5.59 14.57
N SER A 97 7.01 -5.44 14.34
CA SER A 97 6.22 -6.38 13.54
C SER A 97 5.08 -5.72 12.77
N SER A 98 4.56 -6.41 11.75
CA SER A 98 3.38 -5.98 10.98
C SER A 98 2.49 -7.16 10.65
N GLN A 99 1.22 -6.88 10.35
CA GLN A 99 0.32 -7.87 9.77
C GLN A 99 0.58 -8.00 8.27
N MET A 100 0.21 -9.14 7.70
CA MET A 100 0.10 -9.34 6.26
C MET A 100 -1.38 -9.28 5.89
N ILE A 101 -1.75 -8.36 5.01
CA ILE A 101 -3.08 -8.29 4.42
C ILE A 101 -2.98 -8.84 3.00
N ARG A 102 -3.63 -9.97 2.76
CA ARG A 102 -3.80 -10.51 1.42
C ARG A 102 -5.09 -9.95 0.84
N VAL A 103 -4.99 -9.39 -0.36
CA VAL A 103 -6.12 -8.79 -1.07
C VAL A 103 -6.26 -9.38 -2.47
N VAL A 104 -7.48 -9.33 -3.00
CA VAL A 104 -7.82 -9.73 -4.37
C VAL A 104 -8.41 -8.56 -5.15
N PHE A 105 -7.94 -8.37 -6.38
CA PHE A 105 -8.37 -7.31 -7.27
C PHE A 105 -9.71 -7.62 -7.95
N SER A 106 -10.61 -6.64 -7.98
CA SER A 106 -11.93 -6.75 -8.61
C SER A 106 -11.87 -6.70 -10.14
N GLY A 107 -10.79 -6.19 -10.73
CA GLY A 107 -10.64 -6.03 -12.17
C GLY A 107 -11.22 -4.73 -12.74
N ASP A 108 -11.91 -3.93 -11.93
CA ASP A 108 -12.67 -2.77 -12.38
C ASP A 108 -12.31 -1.50 -11.60
N ILE A 109 -11.10 -1.00 -11.86
CA ILE A 109 -10.68 0.34 -11.43
C ILE A 109 -9.62 0.92 -12.36
N THR A 110 -9.64 2.24 -12.53
CA THR A 110 -8.56 2.99 -13.16
C THR A 110 -7.87 3.84 -12.09
N ILE A 111 -6.56 3.67 -11.94
CA ILE A 111 -5.73 4.49 -11.05
C ILE A 111 -5.19 5.67 -11.87
N GLY A 112 -5.33 6.89 -11.33
CA GLY A 112 -4.78 8.10 -11.97
C GLY A 112 -3.25 8.10 -12.05
N ASP A 113 -2.71 8.92 -12.94
CA ASP A 113 -1.27 9.14 -13.15
C ASP A 113 -0.76 10.42 -12.48
N ASP A 114 -1.41 10.84 -11.39
CA ASP A 114 -0.99 12.01 -10.63
C ASP A 114 0.27 11.75 -9.79
N THR A 115 1.11 12.79 -9.69
CA THR A 115 2.23 12.82 -8.73
C THR A 115 1.72 13.14 -7.33
N TYR A 116 2.21 12.42 -6.32
CA TYR A 116 1.88 12.67 -4.92
C TYR A 116 2.91 13.58 -4.24
N ASP A 117 2.45 14.77 -3.83
CA ASP A 117 3.30 15.79 -3.16
C ASP A 117 3.03 15.92 -1.65
N GLY A 118 2.17 15.05 -1.09
CA GLY A 118 1.78 15.10 0.32
C GLY A 118 2.82 14.50 1.29
N PRO A 119 2.56 14.62 2.62
CA PRO A 119 3.40 13.98 3.63
C PRO A 119 3.27 12.46 3.53
N LEU A 120 4.40 11.74 3.50
CA LEU A 120 4.39 10.30 3.29
C LEU A 120 4.76 9.53 4.56
N TYR A 121 5.75 10.03 5.31
CA TYR A 121 6.25 9.36 6.49
C TYR A 121 5.67 9.96 7.77
N THR A 122 5.63 9.15 8.84
CA THR A 122 5.20 9.59 10.18
C THR A 122 5.96 10.83 10.66
N ARG A 123 7.23 10.97 10.25
CA ARG A 123 8.06 12.15 10.56
C ARG A 123 7.56 13.41 9.87
N ASP A 124 7.06 13.31 8.64
CA ASP A 124 6.57 14.45 7.86
C ASP A 124 5.29 15.00 8.49
N LYS A 125 4.38 14.13 8.92
CA LYS A 125 3.15 14.51 9.61
C LYS A 125 3.39 15.26 10.93
N ARG A 126 4.41 14.86 11.70
CA ARG A 126 4.79 15.55 12.95
C ARG A 126 5.33 16.97 12.73
N LYS A 127 5.85 17.28 11.54
CA LYS A 127 6.31 18.63 11.19
C LYS A 127 5.14 19.54 10.82
N GLN A 128 4.14 19.02 10.11
CA GLN A 128 2.94 19.79 9.75
C GLN A 128 2.08 20.16 10.96
N SER A 129 1.95 19.31 11.97
CA SER A 129 1.16 19.62 13.17
C SER A 129 1.81 20.66 14.11
N ARG A 130 2.98 21.21 13.74
CA ARG A 130 3.79 22.13 14.56
C ARG A 130 4.05 23.48 13.87
N GLY A 131 3.55 23.68 12.65
CA GLY A 131 3.54 24.97 11.95
C GLY A 131 2.13 25.51 11.91
#